data_AF-A0A3B9H7Q2-F1
#
_entry.id   AF-A0A3B9H7Q2-F1
#
_cell.length_a   1.000
_cell.length_b   1.000
_cell.length_c   1.000
_cell.angle_alpha   90.00
_cell.angle_beta   90.00
_cell.angle_gamma   90.00
#
_symmetry.space_group_name_H-M   'P 1'
#
loop_
_entity.id
_entity.type
_entity.pdbx_description
1 polymer ?
#
loop_
_entity_poly.entity_id
_entity_poly.type
_entity_poly.pdbx_seq_one_letter_code
_entity_poly.pdbx_strand_id
1 'polypeptide(L)'
;MGKLYLLILFLFPVVSIAQTGTLKGKLLDDLGYELIGSDIYIDGKMVATTNNSGEYSVEVNVGKHEVTFKSFGFDDITESITIKEGEVLVKDMTYNDDKNLIEEVVVSAGKFEQKIGEITVSMAILKPDLIENKNTVTCEEIIEQVPGVNMQENQISIRGGSGFSYGAGSRVLLMVDDMPMLAGDANDIKWSSLPIENLEQIEIIKGASSVLYGSSALNGVVHIRTGFPKIKPRTNVRIFSGFYDTPYADYKGSNLTGTSDSTFKRKDQKWWVEPRYYTGVNFFHSRRVKENLDLTFGGAGFKDLGYRQGEWEERGRLNTNLRYRSKKIDGLAIGLNSNGQVSKGTLFFLWQDADSVLIPQGGTDTATTTLSDYQTIRINVDPYLTYFSKKGYKHSLRSRWYNTTNRNNTNQAATANTYYAEYQFSKRNKEKSNHFTAGLTTMYTSVVSELYGNHNSNNLAAYAQVDKKFFDKLNISGGIRFEYFRIDTAETSSSFTIGESKLPVQPVLRAGATYELGQYTFLRASYGQGYRFPTIAEKYVSTSVSLLNIFPNPMVEPETGWSAEIG
;
A
#
# COMPACT_ATOMS: atom_id res chain seq x y z
N MET A 1 44.51 71.76 46.78
CA MET A 1 43.17 71.31 46.32
C MET A 1 43.04 71.68 44.85
N GLY A 2 42.78 70.86 43.85
CA GLY A 2 42.61 69.42 43.68
C GLY A 2 42.34 69.27 42.17
N LYS A 3 43.16 68.51 41.43
CA LYS A 3 42.91 68.21 40.01
C LYS A 3 42.35 66.79 39.94
N LEU A 4 41.05 66.70 39.65
CA LEU A 4 40.30 65.47 39.48
C LEU A 4 40.47 65.01 38.01
N TYR A 5 41.20 63.91 37.79
CA TYR A 5 41.21 63.24 36.48
C TYR A 5 40.06 62.23 36.44
N LEU A 6 39.10 62.49 35.55
CA LEU A 6 37.96 61.62 35.27
C LEU A 6 38.40 60.50 34.32
N LEU A 7 38.47 59.26 34.82
CA LEU A 7 38.76 58.07 34.03
C LEU A 7 37.44 57.52 33.47
N ILE A 8 37.18 57.70 32.17
CA ILE A 8 36.03 57.12 31.47
C ILE A 8 36.43 55.70 31.01
N LEU A 9 35.84 54.69 31.65
CA LEU A 9 35.99 53.27 31.28
C LEU A 9 35.00 52.95 30.13
N PHE A 10 35.52 52.71 28.92
CA PHE A 10 34.74 52.19 27.80
C PHE A 10 34.50 50.68 28.00
N LEU A 11 33.29 50.31 28.42
CA LEU A 11 32.80 48.94 28.39
C LEU A 11 32.36 48.61 26.95
N PHE A 12 33.24 47.97 26.17
CA PHE A 12 32.84 47.31 24.94
C PHE A 12 32.18 45.96 25.27
N PRO A 13 30.98 45.65 24.76
CA PRO A 13 30.43 44.30 24.86
C PRO A 13 31.28 43.36 24.01
N VAL A 14 32.01 42.46 24.66
CA VAL A 14 32.68 41.34 23.99
C VAL A 14 31.57 40.39 23.53
N VAL A 15 31.23 40.46 22.25
CA VAL A 15 30.40 39.43 21.60
C VAL A 15 31.26 38.18 21.51
N SER A 16 31.10 37.27 22.47
CA SER A 16 31.71 35.95 22.43
C SER A 16 31.04 35.18 21.30
N ILE A 17 31.70 35.14 20.13
CA ILE A 17 31.31 34.26 19.04
C ILE A 17 31.60 32.85 19.53
N ALA A 18 30.55 32.04 19.72
CA ALA A 18 30.72 30.63 20.03
C ALA A 18 31.52 29.99 18.90
N GLN A 19 32.66 29.38 19.24
CA GLN A 19 33.46 28.64 18.28
C GLN A 19 32.70 27.36 17.93
N THR A 20 32.45 27.15 16.64
CA THR A 20 31.73 25.98 16.13
C THR A 20 32.58 25.18 15.15
N GLY A 21 32.28 23.90 15.04
CA GLY A 21 32.66 23.03 13.93
C GLY A 21 31.41 22.42 13.29
N THR A 22 31.59 21.61 12.27
CA THR A 22 30.51 20.91 11.56
C THR A 22 30.66 19.41 11.73
N LEU A 23 29.61 18.74 12.17
CA LEU A 23 29.49 17.29 12.10
C LEU A 23 28.61 16.94 10.90
N LYS A 24 29.10 16.08 10.00
CA LYS A 24 28.32 15.55 8.87
C LYS A 24 28.57 14.06 8.66
N GLY A 25 27.67 13.40 7.95
CA GLY A 25 27.83 11.99 7.63
C GLY A 25 26.58 11.40 7.02
N LYS A 26 26.60 10.07 6.86
CA LYS A 26 25.52 9.29 6.27
C LYS A 26 25.15 8.11 7.18
N LEU A 27 23.85 7.82 7.27
CA LEU A 27 23.31 6.67 8.00
C LEU A 27 22.78 5.62 7.02
N LEU A 28 23.22 4.39 7.19
CA LEU A 28 22.86 3.23 6.37
C LEU A 28 22.38 2.06 7.25
N ASP A 29 21.52 1.20 6.72
CA ASP A 29 21.34 -0.15 7.28
C ASP A 29 22.38 -1.14 6.72
N ASP A 30 22.37 -2.35 7.25
CA ASP A 30 23.27 -3.46 6.88
C ASP A 30 23.04 -3.95 5.44
N LEU A 31 21.82 -3.76 4.92
CA LEU A 31 21.44 -4.01 3.54
C LEU A 31 21.92 -2.91 2.58
N GLY A 32 22.45 -1.81 3.10
CA GLY A 32 22.94 -0.65 2.35
C GLY A 32 21.83 0.27 1.85
N TYR A 33 20.63 0.23 2.45
CA TYR A 33 19.63 1.28 2.32
C TYR A 33 20.01 2.51 3.14
N GLU A 34 19.57 3.65 2.63
CA GLU A 34 19.76 4.93 3.30
C GLU A 34 18.66 5.13 4.33
N LEU A 35 19.09 5.43 5.55
CA LEU A 35 18.17 5.63 6.66
C LEU A 35 17.67 7.07 6.65
N ILE A 36 16.60 7.30 5.89
CA ILE A 36 15.95 8.60 5.69
C ILE A 36 15.15 8.98 6.94
N GLY A 37 15.20 10.26 7.34
CA GLY A 37 14.42 10.72 8.48
C GLY A 37 14.92 10.20 9.83
N SER A 38 16.18 9.77 9.92
CA SER A 38 16.84 9.38 11.18
C SER A 38 17.23 10.62 11.98
N ASP A 39 17.09 10.58 13.30
CA ASP A 39 17.38 11.73 14.16
C ASP A 39 18.80 11.67 14.74
N ILE A 40 19.43 12.84 14.85
CA ILE A 40 20.75 13.03 15.43
C ILE A 40 20.60 13.86 16.68
N TYR A 41 21.04 13.30 17.82
CA TYR A 41 21.06 13.96 19.11
C TYR A 41 22.48 14.30 19.49
N ILE A 42 22.68 15.49 20.02
CA ILE A 42 23.94 15.92 20.65
C ILE A 42 23.61 16.34 22.07
N ASP A 43 24.28 15.73 23.05
CA ASP A 43 24.09 15.96 24.48
C ASP A 43 22.60 15.95 24.88
N GLY A 44 21.87 14.93 24.37
CA GLY A 44 20.44 14.73 24.64
C GLY A 44 19.47 15.64 23.86
N LYS A 45 19.95 16.54 23.00
CA LYS A 45 19.09 17.42 22.19
C LYS A 45 19.08 16.99 20.73
N MET A 46 17.89 16.85 20.15
CA MET A 46 17.75 16.64 18.71
C MET A 46 18.21 17.88 17.94
N VAL A 47 19.24 17.73 17.12
CA VAL A 47 19.89 18.82 16.38
C VAL A 47 19.74 18.71 14.87
N ALA A 48 19.56 17.50 14.33
CA ALA A 48 19.38 17.27 12.90
C ALA A 48 18.54 16.01 12.64
N THR A 49 18.05 15.90 11.41
CA THR A 49 17.39 14.72 10.86
C THR A 49 18.00 14.44 9.49
N THR A 50 18.21 13.17 9.13
CA THR A 50 18.76 12.81 7.83
C THR A 50 17.81 13.15 6.68
N ASN A 51 18.37 13.58 5.55
CA ASN A 51 17.61 13.89 4.34
C ASN A 51 17.27 12.61 3.53
N ASN A 52 16.73 12.79 2.31
CA ASN A 52 16.34 11.67 1.42
C ASN A 52 17.51 10.82 0.90
N SER A 53 18.76 11.21 1.15
CA SER A 53 19.97 10.43 0.88
C SER A 53 20.50 9.75 2.15
N GLY A 54 19.83 9.86 3.30
CA GLY A 54 20.36 9.40 4.59
C GLY A 54 21.49 10.27 5.14
N GLU A 55 21.71 11.47 4.57
CA GLU A 55 22.80 12.37 4.96
C GLU A 55 22.33 13.36 6.03
N TYR A 56 23.23 13.73 6.94
CA TYR A 56 23.00 14.78 7.93
C TYR A 56 24.19 15.75 7.98
N SER A 57 23.91 16.99 8.36
CA SER A 57 24.94 18.02 8.57
C SER A 57 24.46 19.01 9.61
N VAL A 58 25.26 19.25 10.64
CA VAL A 58 24.89 20.11 11.77
C VAL A 58 26.10 20.87 12.31
N GLU A 59 25.88 22.13 12.69
CA GLU A 59 26.86 22.92 13.43
C GLU A 59 26.86 22.50 14.90
N VAL A 60 28.05 22.28 15.45
CA VAL A 60 28.27 21.79 16.80
C VAL A 60 29.28 22.71 17.48
N ASN A 61 29.09 22.96 18.76
CA ASN A 61 30.06 23.73 19.54
C ASN A 61 31.40 22.98 19.63
N VAL A 62 32.49 23.71 19.82
CA VAL A 62 33.82 23.11 20.05
C VAL A 62 33.83 22.39 21.40
N GLY A 63 34.39 21.20 21.44
CA GLY A 63 34.51 20.39 22.65
C GLY A 63 34.19 18.92 22.44
N LYS A 64 34.12 18.19 23.55
CA LYS A 64 33.73 16.79 23.59
C LYS A 64 32.22 16.70 23.71
N HIS A 65 31.60 15.92 22.83
CA HIS A 65 30.16 15.74 22.75
C HIS A 65 29.80 14.28 22.71
N GLU A 66 28.63 13.95 23.23
CA GLU A 66 27.99 12.66 23.05
C GLU A 66 26.97 12.77 21.92
N VAL A 67 27.15 11.95 20.88
CA VAL A 67 26.28 11.94 19.70
C VAL A 67 25.53 10.64 19.66
N THR A 68 24.22 10.71 19.70
CA THR A 68 23.35 9.54 19.54
C THR A 68 22.65 9.61 18.19
N PHE A 69 22.93 8.61 17.37
CA PHE A 69 22.23 8.33 16.12
C PHE A 69 21.02 7.47 16.44
N LYS A 70 19.84 7.95 16.03
CA LYS A 70 18.57 7.27 16.26
C LYS A 70 17.90 7.01 14.93
N SER A 71 17.97 5.78 14.45
CA SER A 71 17.19 5.32 13.30
C SER A 71 15.94 4.56 13.75
N PHE A 72 14.92 4.54 12.90
CA PHE A 72 13.71 3.77 13.20
C PHE A 72 13.93 2.29 12.92
N GLY A 73 13.54 1.41 13.86
CA GLY A 73 13.72 -0.04 13.71
C GLY A 73 15.12 -0.57 14.06
N PHE A 74 15.99 0.29 14.62
CA PHE A 74 17.33 -0.12 15.05
C PHE A 74 17.63 0.38 16.46
N ASP A 75 18.56 -0.30 17.13
CA ASP A 75 19.10 0.15 18.41
C ASP A 75 19.91 1.45 18.26
N ASP A 76 19.70 2.39 19.17
CA ASP A 76 20.38 3.69 19.15
C ASP A 76 21.91 3.50 19.23
N ILE A 77 22.66 4.14 18.33
CA ILE A 77 24.13 4.12 18.35
C ILE A 77 24.65 5.40 18.98
N THR A 78 25.41 5.30 20.07
CA THR A 78 25.99 6.45 20.77
C THR A 78 27.50 6.46 20.66
N GLU A 79 28.05 7.58 20.22
CA GLU A 79 29.48 7.79 19.99
C GLU A 79 29.94 9.07 20.70
N SER A 80 31.12 9.00 21.34
CA SER A 80 31.76 10.20 21.85
C SER A 80 32.65 10.81 20.77
N ILE A 81 32.40 12.06 20.41
CA ILE A 81 33.20 12.81 19.43
C ILE A 81 33.87 14.00 20.09
N THR A 82 34.91 14.53 19.44
CA THR A 82 35.53 15.81 19.81
C THR A 82 35.57 16.68 18.57
N ILE A 83 34.95 17.87 18.64
CA ILE A 83 34.90 18.85 17.56
C ILE A 83 35.91 19.96 17.87
N LYS A 84 36.81 20.25 16.94
CA LYS A 84 37.72 21.41 17.00
C LYS A 84 37.13 22.61 16.24
N GLU A 85 37.65 23.80 16.53
CA GLU A 85 37.20 25.04 15.88
C GLU A 85 37.39 24.96 14.36
N GLY A 86 36.31 25.22 13.61
CA GLY A 86 36.31 25.15 12.15
C GLY A 86 36.46 23.75 11.54
N GLU A 87 36.51 22.70 12.35
CA GLU A 87 36.64 21.32 11.87
C GLU A 87 35.36 20.85 11.20
N VAL A 88 35.51 20.11 10.09
CA VAL A 88 34.41 19.35 9.47
C VAL A 88 34.66 17.87 9.75
N LEU A 89 34.03 17.35 10.80
CA LEU A 89 34.12 15.94 11.17
C LEU A 89 33.12 15.13 10.34
N VAL A 90 33.62 14.15 9.59
CA VAL A 90 32.79 13.19 8.84
C VAL A 90 32.66 11.89 9.63
N LYS A 91 31.43 11.48 9.94
CA LYS A 91 31.15 10.26 10.70
C LYS A 91 29.99 9.51 10.04
N ASP A 92 30.31 8.54 9.20
CA ASP A 92 29.31 7.64 8.62
C ASP A 92 29.02 6.49 9.59
N MET A 93 27.75 6.09 9.68
CA MET A 93 27.33 4.97 10.53
C MET A 93 26.53 3.96 9.71
N THR A 94 26.73 2.70 10.03
CA THR A 94 25.94 1.59 9.50
C THR A 94 25.34 0.85 10.69
N TYR A 95 24.02 0.70 10.69
CA TYR A 95 23.35 -0.15 11.66
C TYR A 95 23.48 -1.59 11.19
N ASN A 96 23.86 -2.48 12.10
CA ASN A 96 23.79 -3.91 11.83
C ASN A 96 22.43 -4.39 12.30
N ASP A 97 21.65 -5.01 11.40
CA ASP A 97 20.42 -5.70 11.78
C ASP A 97 20.84 -6.96 12.53
N ASP A 98 20.85 -6.88 13.86
CA ASP A 98 20.96 -8.09 14.66
C ASP A 98 19.66 -8.87 14.39
N LYS A 99 19.77 -10.10 13.86
CA LYS A 99 18.73 -10.94 13.22
C LYS A 99 17.51 -11.29 14.09
N ASN A 100 16.94 -10.33 14.80
CA ASN A 100 15.76 -10.45 15.60
C ASN A 100 14.57 -10.13 14.71
N LEU A 101 13.96 -11.20 14.21
CA LEU A 101 12.71 -11.28 13.42
C LEU A 101 11.49 -10.47 13.94
N ILE A 102 11.61 -9.70 15.02
CA ILE A 102 10.50 -9.12 15.79
C ILE A 102 10.48 -7.58 15.72
N GLU A 103 11.52 -6.92 15.20
CA GLU A 103 11.54 -5.45 15.02
C GLU A 103 11.18 -4.98 13.61
N GLU A 104 10.29 -5.71 12.93
CA GLU A 104 9.88 -5.34 11.58
C GLU A 104 9.22 -3.94 11.55
N VAL A 105 9.69 -3.10 10.63
CA VAL A 105 9.19 -1.75 10.40
C VAL A 105 8.03 -1.77 9.41
N VAL A 106 6.94 -1.12 9.80
CA VAL A 106 5.72 -0.96 9.00
C VAL A 106 5.35 0.49 8.89
N VAL A 107 4.66 0.88 7.83
CA VAL A 107 4.17 2.26 7.65
C VAL A 107 2.66 2.33 7.66
N SER A 108 1.99 1.26 7.27
CA SER A 108 0.56 1.26 7.00
C SER A 108 -0.30 1.61 8.23
N ALA A 109 0.07 1.14 9.44
CA ALA A 109 -0.76 1.33 10.64
C ALA A 109 -1.08 2.80 10.99
N GLY A 110 -0.15 3.72 10.74
CA GLY A 110 -0.23 5.16 11.04
C GLY A 110 0.11 6.10 9.87
N LYS A 111 0.46 5.55 8.70
CA LYS A 111 1.14 6.23 7.59
C LYS A 111 2.49 6.87 7.98
N PHE A 112 3.17 6.29 8.96
CA PHE A 112 4.55 6.58 9.36
C PHE A 112 5.23 5.31 9.88
N GLU A 113 6.56 5.28 9.92
CA GLU A 113 7.33 4.09 10.32
C GLU A 113 7.09 3.74 11.80
N GLN A 114 6.68 2.50 12.07
CA GLN A 114 6.34 1.94 13.38
C GLN A 114 6.89 0.52 13.51
N LYS A 115 7.29 0.09 14.71
CA LYS A 115 7.69 -1.29 15.01
C LYS A 115 6.42 -2.11 15.11
N ILE A 116 6.39 -3.32 14.58
CA ILE A 116 5.19 -4.18 14.62
C ILE A 116 4.68 -4.46 16.05
N GLY A 117 5.55 -4.44 17.07
CA GLY A 117 5.13 -4.55 18.48
C GLY A 117 4.40 -3.32 19.02
N GLU A 118 4.61 -2.14 18.44
CA GLU A 118 4.07 -0.86 18.93
C GLU A 118 2.75 -0.45 18.25
N ILE A 119 2.39 -1.08 17.13
CA ILE A 119 1.15 -0.76 16.42
C ILE A 119 -0.08 -1.16 17.22
N THR A 120 -1.14 -0.38 17.05
CA THR A 120 -2.44 -0.55 17.73
C THR A 120 -3.44 -1.37 16.93
N VAL A 121 -3.04 -1.96 15.80
CA VAL A 121 -3.90 -2.75 14.91
C VAL A 121 -3.26 -4.10 14.62
N SER A 122 -4.08 -5.10 14.30
CA SER A 122 -3.59 -6.42 13.92
C SER A 122 -3.06 -6.40 12.48
N MET A 123 -1.84 -6.89 12.28
CA MET A 123 -1.14 -6.82 11.02
C MET A 123 -0.35 -8.09 10.74
N ALA A 124 -0.18 -8.42 9.46
CA ALA A 124 0.83 -9.36 8.98
C ALA A 124 1.75 -8.68 7.96
N ILE A 125 3.00 -9.11 7.92
CA ILE A 125 4.02 -8.59 7.01
C ILE A 125 4.56 -9.76 6.19
N LEU A 126 4.68 -9.57 4.89
CA LEU A 126 5.33 -10.52 3.98
C LEU A 126 6.55 -9.84 3.37
N LYS A 127 7.74 -10.34 3.72
CA LYS A 127 9.02 -9.89 3.17
C LYS A 127 9.36 -10.60 1.86
N PRO A 128 10.23 -10.03 1.01
CA PRO A 128 10.55 -10.58 -0.30
C PRO A 128 11.15 -11.98 -0.20
N ASP A 129 12.00 -12.25 0.79
CA ASP A 129 12.63 -13.57 0.95
C ASP A 129 11.61 -14.70 1.17
N LEU A 130 10.52 -14.43 1.92
CA LEU A 130 9.45 -15.41 2.10
C LEU A 130 8.72 -15.72 0.80
N ILE A 131 8.59 -14.70 -0.06
CA ILE A 131 7.90 -14.77 -1.35
C ILE A 131 8.77 -15.48 -2.37
N GLU A 132 10.05 -15.12 -2.45
CA GLU A 132 11.03 -15.72 -3.35
C GLU A 132 11.21 -17.21 -3.04
N ASN A 133 11.28 -17.60 -1.75
CA ASN A 133 11.43 -18.99 -1.34
C ASN A 133 10.22 -19.89 -1.65
N LYS A 134 9.02 -19.32 -1.80
CA LYS A 134 7.81 -20.10 -2.11
C LYS A 134 7.58 -20.28 -3.62
N ASN A 135 8.32 -19.56 -4.45
CA ASN A 135 8.26 -19.65 -5.91
C ASN A 135 6.83 -19.51 -6.47
N THR A 136 5.97 -18.72 -5.80
CA THR A 136 4.60 -18.43 -6.25
C THR A 136 4.61 -17.64 -7.55
N VAL A 137 3.55 -17.79 -8.34
CA VAL A 137 3.43 -17.19 -9.68
C VAL A 137 2.43 -16.03 -9.72
N THR A 138 1.59 -15.90 -8.68
CA THR A 138 0.62 -14.81 -8.53
C THR A 138 0.75 -14.10 -7.18
N CYS A 139 0.21 -12.88 -7.08
CA CYS A 139 0.21 -12.09 -5.84
C CYS A 139 -0.82 -12.65 -4.83
N GLU A 140 -1.88 -13.23 -5.37
CA GLU A 140 -2.99 -13.84 -4.68
C GLU A 140 -2.53 -15.00 -3.81
N GLU A 141 -1.75 -15.93 -4.38
CA GLU A 141 -1.16 -17.08 -3.68
C GLU A 141 -0.25 -16.66 -2.51
N ILE A 142 0.42 -15.50 -2.64
CA ILE A 142 1.29 -14.96 -1.59
C ILE A 142 0.43 -14.45 -0.43
N ILE A 143 -0.59 -13.68 -0.74
CA ILE A 143 -1.45 -13.02 0.24
C ILE A 143 -2.35 -14.01 0.98
N GLU A 144 -2.84 -15.05 0.29
CA GLU A 144 -3.70 -16.09 0.87
C GLU A 144 -3.02 -16.87 1.99
N GLN A 145 -1.69 -16.86 2.06
CA GLN A 145 -0.94 -17.53 3.13
C GLN A 145 -1.03 -16.81 4.48
N VAL A 146 -1.56 -15.59 4.50
CA VAL A 146 -1.71 -14.82 5.73
C VAL A 146 -2.92 -15.34 6.53
N PRO A 147 -2.75 -15.70 7.82
CA PRO A 147 -3.84 -16.20 8.63
C PRO A 147 -5.03 -15.24 8.70
N GLY A 148 -6.23 -15.76 8.44
CA GLY A 148 -7.46 -14.98 8.40
C GLY A 148 -7.69 -14.22 7.10
N VAL A 149 -6.82 -14.39 6.10
CA VAL A 149 -7.07 -13.98 4.72
C VAL A 149 -7.59 -15.20 3.95
N ASN A 150 -8.61 -14.98 3.14
CA ASN A 150 -9.11 -15.95 2.18
C ASN A 150 -9.20 -15.28 0.82
N MET A 151 -8.83 -16.02 -0.22
CA MET A 151 -8.97 -15.60 -1.61
C MET A 151 -9.93 -16.55 -2.31
N GLN A 152 -10.94 -16.01 -2.99
CA GLN A 152 -11.80 -16.80 -3.88
C GLN A 152 -11.97 -16.05 -5.20
N GLU A 153 -11.55 -16.66 -6.32
CA GLU A 153 -11.71 -16.11 -7.68
C GLU A 153 -11.34 -14.62 -7.81
N ASN A 154 -10.20 -14.23 -7.22
CA ASN A 154 -9.65 -12.87 -7.15
C ASN A 154 -10.29 -11.92 -6.14
N GLN A 155 -11.22 -12.41 -5.31
CA GLN A 155 -11.80 -11.65 -4.23
C GLN A 155 -11.15 -11.98 -2.91
N ILE A 156 -10.62 -10.94 -2.28
CA ILE A 156 -10.02 -11.04 -0.96
C ILE A 156 -11.07 -10.84 0.12
N SER A 157 -11.01 -11.70 1.13
CA SER A 157 -11.75 -11.57 2.38
C SER A 157 -10.80 -11.66 3.55
N ILE A 158 -10.89 -10.69 4.45
CA ILE A 158 -10.14 -10.68 5.70
C ILE A 158 -11.15 -10.90 6.82
N ARG A 159 -10.96 -11.98 7.59
CA ARG A 159 -11.81 -12.41 8.70
C ARG A 159 -13.29 -12.53 8.33
N GLY A 160 -13.58 -12.94 7.08
CA GLY A 160 -14.94 -13.16 6.59
C GLY A 160 -15.74 -11.90 6.29
N GLY A 161 -15.16 -10.70 6.38
CA GLY A 161 -15.94 -9.46 6.33
C GLY A 161 -16.47 -9.08 4.94
N SER A 162 -15.87 -9.55 3.84
CA SER A 162 -16.20 -9.04 2.50
C SER A 162 -17.25 -9.85 1.73
N GLY A 163 -17.59 -11.06 2.21
CA GLY A 163 -18.39 -12.02 1.45
C GLY A 163 -17.81 -12.32 0.07
N PHE A 164 -18.65 -12.85 -0.82
CA PHE A 164 -18.32 -13.08 -2.24
C PHE A 164 -19.20 -12.18 -3.09
N SER A 165 -18.62 -11.14 -3.69
CA SER A 165 -19.30 -10.12 -4.48
C SER A 165 -19.07 -10.20 -5.98
N TYR A 166 -18.30 -11.19 -6.48
CA TYR A 166 -18.03 -11.44 -7.92
C TYR A 166 -17.79 -10.18 -8.77
N GLY A 167 -16.82 -9.36 -8.37
CA GLY A 167 -16.49 -8.11 -9.07
C GLY A 167 -17.32 -6.90 -8.64
N ALA A 168 -18.34 -7.05 -7.78
CA ALA A 168 -19.07 -5.94 -7.18
C ALA A 168 -18.31 -5.40 -5.95
N GLY A 169 -17.28 -4.61 -6.22
CA GLY A 169 -16.54 -3.79 -5.27
C GLY A 169 -15.81 -4.52 -4.14
N SER A 170 -14.60 -4.07 -3.86
CA SER A 170 -13.82 -4.59 -2.75
C SER A 170 -14.21 -3.97 -1.41
N ARG A 171 -14.19 -4.78 -0.35
CA ARG A 171 -14.25 -4.33 1.05
C ARG A 171 -12.89 -4.42 1.76
N VAL A 172 -11.86 -4.79 0.99
CA VAL A 172 -10.45 -4.70 1.38
C VAL A 172 -9.76 -3.75 0.41
N LEU A 173 -9.11 -2.72 0.92
CA LEU A 173 -8.41 -1.77 0.05
C LEU A 173 -7.06 -2.36 -0.35
N LEU A 174 -6.78 -2.42 -1.66
CA LEU A 174 -5.43 -2.63 -2.15
C LEU A 174 -4.76 -1.29 -2.42
N MET A 175 -3.52 -1.14 -1.95
CA MET A 175 -2.68 0.03 -2.20
C MET A 175 -1.31 -0.37 -2.73
N VAL A 176 -0.76 0.47 -3.61
CA VAL A 176 0.64 0.40 -4.02
C VAL A 176 1.26 1.76 -3.75
N ASP A 177 2.30 1.81 -2.91
CA ASP A 177 3.04 3.03 -2.54
C ASP A 177 2.14 4.18 -2.03
N ASP A 178 1.21 3.85 -1.12
CA ASP A 178 0.24 4.77 -0.50
C ASP A 178 -0.85 5.30 -1.45
N MET A 179 -0.99 4.71 -2.64
CA MET A 179 -2.08 5.06 -3.57
C MET A 179 -3.02 3.87 -3.80
N PRO A 180 -4.35 4.07 -3.74
CA PRO A 180 -5.35 3.04 -4.05
C PRO A 180 -5.13 2.41 -5.43
N MET A 181 -5.26 1.08 -5.51
CA MET A 181 -5.11 0.29 -6.75
C MET A 181 -6.38 -0.54 -7.00
N LEU A 182 -7.52 0.15 -7.11
CA LEU A 182 -8.83 -0.42 -7.42
C LEU A 182 -9.33 0.11 -8.77
N ALA A 183 -10.00 -0.71 -9.56
CA ALA A 183 -10.53 -0.28 -10.86
C ALA A 183 -11.66 0.75 -10.68
N GLY A 184 -11.70 1.79 -11.53
CA GLY A 184 -12.62 2.90 -11.30
C GLY A 184 -14.11 2.58 -11.47
N ASP A 185 -14.44 1.56 -12.26
CA ASP A 185 -15.80 1.15 -12.58
C ASP A 185 -16.41 0.28 -11.46
N ALA A 186 -15.81 -0.87 -11.22
CA ALA A 186 -16.32 -1.90 -10.32
C ALA A 186 -15.61 -1.91 -8.96
N ASN A 187 -14.54 -1.11 -8.80
CA ASN A 187 -13.76 -0.99 -7.56
C ASN A 187 -13.22 -2.33 -7.06
N ASP A 188 -12.92 -3.23 -7.99
CA ASP A 188 -12.30 -4.52 -7.76
C ASP A 188 -10.79 -4.45 -7.98
N ILE A 189 -10.09 -5.47 -7.46
CA ILE A 189 -8.64 -5.53 -7.48
C ILE A 189 -8.17 -6.25 -8.75
N LYS A 190 -7.18 -5.67 -9.42
CA LYS A 190 -6.56 -6.24 -10.61
C LYS A 190 -5.18 -6.77 -10.25
N TRP A 191 -5.13 -7.93 -9.61
CA TRP A 191 -3.90 -8.50 -9.04
C TRP A 191 -2.78 -8.69 -10.06
N SER A 192 -3.13 -9.09 -11.28
CA SER A 192 -2.13 -9.30 -12.33
C SER A 192 -1.36 -8.03 -12.71
N SER A 193 -1.91 -6.82 -12.49
CA SER A 193 -1.22 -5.56 -12.81
C SER A 193 -0.22 -5.07 -11.75
N LEU A 194 -0.02 -5.81 -10.66
CA LEU A 194 0.83 -5.41 -9.56
C LEU A 194 2.30 -5.76 -9.83
N PRO A 195 3.25 -4.80 -9.70
CA PRO A 195 4.66 -5.00 -10.03
C PRO A 195 5.41 -5.75 -8.90
N ILE A 196 5.08 -7.03 -8.70
CA ILE A 196 5.64 -7.89 -7.64
C ILE A 196 7.17 -8.13 -7.77
N GLU A 197 7.74 -7.90 -8.95
CA GLU A 197 9.18 -7.98 -9.24
C GLU A 197 9.99 -6.88 -8.54
N ASN A 198 9.34 -5.76 -8.16
CA ASN A 198 9.95 -4.65 -7.40
C ASN A 198 9.43 -4.60 -5.95
N LEU A 199 8.98 -5.73 -5.41
CA LEU A 199 8.38 -5.75 -4.08
C LEU A 199 9.43 -5.59 -2.98
N GLU A 200 9.19 -4.65 -2.06
CA GLU A 200 9.95 -4.49 -0.82
C GLU A 200 9.27 -5.19 0.35
N GLN A 201 7.94 -5.04 0.48
CA GLN A 201 7.13 -5.76 1.45
C GLN A 201 5.63 -5.63 1.14
N ILE A 202 4.84 -6.59 1.63
CA ILE A 202 3.39 -6.50 1.70
C ILE A 202 2.99 -6.38 3.17
N GLU A 203 2.25 -5.33 3.51
CA GLU A 203 1.68 -5.11 4.84
C GLU A 203 0.16 -5.35 4.76
N ILE A 204 -0.38 -6.26 5.58
CA ILE A 204 -1.81 -6.57 5.62
C ILE A 204 -2.39 -6.15 6.96
N ILE A 205 -3.19 -5.08 6.97
CA ILE A 205 -3.95 -4.64 8.14
C ILE A 205 -5.28 -5.38 8.19
N LYS A 206 -5.61 -5.97 9.34
CA LYS A 206 -6.85 -6.71 9.57
C LYS A 206 -7.86 -5.83 10.29
N GLY A 207 -9.10 -5.80 9.79
CA GLY A 207 -10.19 -5.00 10.36
C GLY A 207 -10.30 -3.59 9.79
N ALA A 208 -11.30 -2.85 10.27
CA ALA A 208 -11.68 -1.56 9.73
C ALA A 208 -10.55 -0.53 9.84
N SER A 209 -10.13 -0.02 8.68
CA SER A 209 -9.00 0.90 8.54
C SER A 209 -9.37 2.17 7.75
N SER A 210 -10.67 2.40 7.51
CA SER A 210 -11.18 3.50 6.71
C SER A 210 -10.75 4.90 7.18
N VAL A 211 -10.36 5.09 8.45
CA VAL A 211 -9.91 6.41 8.94
C VAL A 211 -8.67 6.94 8.21
N LEU A 212 -7.66 6.12 7.97
CA LEU A 212 -6.45 6.57 7.25
C LEU A 212 -6.57 6.40 5.73
N TYR A 213 -7.43 5.48 5.30
CA TYR A 213 -7.39 4.92 3.95
C TYR A 213 -8.64 5.18 3.11
N GLY A 214 -9.75 5.54 3.75
CA GLY A 214 -11.01 5.85 3.08
C GLY A 214 -11.82 4.63 2.70
N SER A 215 -12.61 4.82 1.64
CA SER A 215 -13.54 3.81 1.14
C SER A 215 -12.85 2.50 0.77
N SER A 216 -13.58 1.39 0.91
CA SER A 216 -13.10 0.02 0.65
C SER A 216 -12.09 -0.54 1.66
N ALA A 217 -11.62 0.24 2.65
CA ALA A 217 -10.85 -0.27 3.79
C ALA A 217 -11.74 -0.76 4.96
N LEU A 218 -12.91 -1.31 4.63
CA LEU A 218 -13.95 -1.73 5.59
C LEU A 218 -13.51 -2.94 6.42
N ASN A 219 -12.85 -3.91 5.79
CA ASN A 219 -12.42 -5.17 6.42
C ASN A 219 -10.90 -5.33 6.51
N GLY A 220 -10.16 -4.40 5.93
CA GLY A 220 -8.70 -4.38 5.99
C GLY A 220 -8.07 -3.66 4.82
N VAL A 221 -6.75 -3.69 4.81
CA VAL A 221 -5.90 -3.09 3.78
C VAL A 221 -4.81 -4.07 3.42
N VAL A 222 -4.58 -4.26 2.13
CA VAL A 222 -3.35 -4.85 1.60
C VAL A 222 -2.52 -3.72 1.04
N HIS A 223 -1.35 -3.48 1.61
CA HIS A 223 -0.46 -2.40 1.22
C HIS A 223 0.83 -2.98 0.65
N ILE A 224 0.98 -2.85 -0.65
CA ILE A 224 2.18 -3.24 -1.38
C ILE A 224 3.13 -2.05 -1.42
N ARG A 225 4.38 -2.29 -1.03
CA ARG A 225 5.44 -1.28 -1.05
C ARG A 225 6.52 -1.71 -2.01
N THR A 226 6.89 -0.80 -2.91
CA THR A 226 7.95 -1.03 -3.87
C THR A 226 9.27 -0.43 -3.40
N GLY A 227 10.38 -1.06 -3.82
CA GLY A 227 11.73 -0.67 -3.42
C GLY A 227 12.33 0.44 -4.30
N PHE A 228 13.16 1.28 -3.68
CA PHE A 228 14.11 2.15 -4.40
C PHE A 228 15.51 1.52 -4.42
N PRO A 229 16.41 1.95 -5.33
CA PRO A 229 17.75 1.39 -5.43
C PRO A 229 18.54 1.48 -4.12
N LYS A 230 19.12 0.33 -3.74
CA LYS A 230 20.22 0.22 -2.78
C LYS A 230 21.50 0.86 -3.34
N ILE A 231 22.53 1.01 -2.50
CA ILE A 231 23.86 1.46 -2.95
C ILE A 231 24.40 0.57 -4.09
N LYS A 232 24.25 -0.76 -3.96
CA LYS A 232 24.63 -1.70 -5.00
C LYS A 232 23.47 -1.90 -5.98
N PRO A 233 23.71 -1.82 -7.30
CA PRO A 233 22.70 -2.18 -8.29
C PRO A 233 22.19 -3.60 -8.10
N ARG A 234 20.89 -3.81 -8.28
CA ARG A 234 20.25 -5.15 -8.25
C ARG A 234 19.66 -5.42 -9.62
N THR A 235 19.94 -6.60 -10.17
CA THR A 235 19.28 -7.13 -11.36
C THR A 235 18.75 -8.52 -11.04
N ASN A 236 17.49 -8.78 -11.35
CA ASN A 236 16.86 -10.09 -11.20
C ASN A 236 16.19 -10.47 -12.52
N VAL A 237 16.43 -11.69 -12.97
CA VAL A 237 15.72 -12.32 -14.08
C VAL A 237 15.19 -13.65 -13.56
N ARG A 238 13.86 -13.80 -13.55
CA ARG A 238 13.18 -15.03 -13.16
C ARG A 238 12.46 -15.58 -14.37
N ILE A 239 12.73 -16.84 -14.70
CA ILE A 239 11.99 -17.60 -15.71
C ILE A 239 11.30 -18.74 -14.98
N PHE A 240 10.04 -18.99 -15.30
CA PHE A 240 9.28 -20.05 -14.68
C PHE A 240 8.35 -20.71 -15.69
N SER A 241 8.05 -21.99 -15.46
CA SER A 241 7.06 -22.74 -16.20
C SER A 241 6.44 -23.80 -15.29
N GLY A 242 5.17 -24.12 -15.53
CA GLY A 242 4.44 -25.15 -14.81
C GLY A 242 3.36 -25.78 -15.67
N PHE A 243 2.83 -26.91 -15.21
CA PHE A 243 1.80 -27.69 -15.91
C PHE A 243 0.58 -27.87 -15.01
N TYR A 244 -0.60 -27.89 -15.61
CA TYR A 244 -1.82 -28.27 -14.88
C TYR A 244 -1.92 -29.78 -14.81
N ASP A 245 -2.04 -30.28 -13.59
CA ASP A 245 -2.37 -31.69 -13.36
C ASP A 245 -3.86 -31.93 -13.59
N THR A 246 -4.21 -33.19 -13.82
CA THR A 246 -5.60 -33.61 -13.95
C THR A 246 -6.26 -33.62 -12.58
N PRO A 247 -7.40 -32.93 -12.39
CA PRO A 247 -8.12 -32.97 -11.13
C PRO A 247 -8.54 -34.41 -10.78
N TYR A 248 -8.62 -34.71 -9.48
CA TYR A 248 -9.00 -36.04 -8.99
C TYR A 248 -10.37 -36.45 -9.55
N ALA A 249 -10.41 -37.56 -10.28
CA ALA A 249 -11.62 -38.06 -10.95
C ALA A 249 -12.73 -38.53 -9.99
N ASP A 250 -12.37 -38.82 -8.74
CA ASP A 250 -13.27 -39.33 -7.71
C ASP A 250 -13.30 -38.36 -6.51
N TYR A 251 -14.47 -37.78 -6.24
CA TYR A 251 -14.73 -37.03 -5.00
C TYR A 251 -15.82 -37.73 -4.19
N LYS A 252 -15.62 -37.87 -2.87
CA LYS A 252 -16.63 -38.35 -1.93
C LYS A 252 -17.39 -37.14 -1.37
N GLY A 253 -18.68 -37.08 -1.64
CA GLY A 253 -19.57 -36.04 -1.09
C GLY A 253 -20.85 -36.65 -0.54
N SER A 254 -21.46 -35.98 0.42
CA SER A 254 -22.81 -36.31 0.87
C SER A 254 -23.80 -35.98 -0.23
N ASN A 255 -24.70 -36.91 -0.53
CA ASN A 255 -25.85 -36.63 -1.39
C ASN A 255 -26.75 -35.56 -0.72
N LEU A 256 -27.49 -34.79 -1.52
CA LEU A 256 -28.36 -33.67 -1.06
C LEU A 256 -29.38 -34.08 0.03
N THR A 257 -29.63 -35.38 0.18
CA THR A 257 -30.50 -35.98 1.20
C THR A 257 -29.79 -36.30 2.52
N GLY A 258 -28.47 -36.14 2.61
CA GLY A 258 -27.66 -36.35 3.81
C GLY A 258 -27.54 -37.81 4.28
N THR A 259 -27.89 -38.78 3.44
CA THR A 259 -28.09 -40.18 3.86
C THR A 259 -26.96 -41.14 3.49
N SER A 260 -25.96 -40.74 2.69
CA SER A 260 -24.70 -41.49 2.49
C SER A 260 -23.61 -40.70 1.74
N ASP A 261 -22.35 -41.01 2.01
CA ASP A 261 -21.24 -40.58 1.14
C ASP A 261 -21.25 -41.40 -0.14
N SER A 262 -21.56 -40.76 -1.28
CA SER A 262 -21.46 -41.37 -2.61
C SER A 262 -20.17 -40.91 -3.29
N THR A 263 -19.47 -41.85 -3.96
CA THR A 263 -18.33 -41.51 -4.83
C THR A 263 -18.89 -41.07 -6.18
N PHE A 264 -18.78 -39.79 -6.49
CA PHE A 264 -19.22 -39.24 -7.77
C PHE A 264 -18.05 -39.31 -8.76
N LYS A 265 -18.23 -40.05 -9.86
CA LYS A 265 -17.26 -40.11 -10.95
C LYS A 265 -17.46 -38.89 -11.85
N ARG A 266 -16.58 -37.89 -11.76
CA ARG A 266 -16.62 -36.71 -12.64
C ARG A 266 -15.75 -36.94 -13.87
N LYS A 267 -16.25 -37.76 -14.81
CA LYS A 267 -15.51 -38.23 -16.00
C LYS A 267 -15.12 -37.11 -16.99
N ASP A 268 -15.68 -35.93 -16.83
CA ASP A 268 -15.61 -34.73 -17.67
C ASP A 268 -14.67 -33.64 -17.11
N GLN A 269 -13.99 -33.87 -15.98
CA GLN A 269 -13.02 -32.90 -15.43
C GLN A 269 -11.66 -32.88 -16.17
N LYS A 270 -11.52 -33.62 -17.28
CA LYS A 270 -10.36 -33.54 -18.16
C LYS A 270 -10.81 -33.51 -19.62
N TRP A 271 -10.75 -32.34 -20.23
CA TRP A 271 -11.08 -32.14 -21.64
C TRP A 271 -9.83 -32.11 -22.55
N TRP A 272 -8.62 -31.95 -21.98
CA TRP A 272 -7.37 -31.86 -22.72
C TRP A 272 -6.67 -33.21 -22.87
N VAL A 273 -6.10 -33.46 -24.06
CA VAL A 273 -5.21 -34.61 -24.32
C VAL A 273 -3.75 -34.21 -24.13
N GLU A 274 -3.38 -33.03 -24.63
CA GLU A 274 -2.03 -32.46 -24.47
C GLU A 274 -1.89 -31.74 -23.13
N PRO A 275 -0.73 -31.84 -22.45
CA PRO A 275 -0.50 -31.12 -21.20
C PRO A 275 -0.73 -29.61 -21.34
N ARG A 276 -1.58 -29.05 -20.48
CA ARG A 276 -1.75 -27.60 -20.37
C ARG A 276 -0.62 -27.05 -19.52
N TYR A 277 0.00 -25.96 -19.96
CA TYR A 277 1.12 -25.35 -19.26
C TYR A 277 0.98 -23.83 -19.22
N TYR A 278 1.69 -23.24 -18.28
CA TYR A 278 1.95 -21.83 -18.22
C TYR A 278 3.46 -21.58 -18.17
N THR A 279 3.87 -20.40 -18.60
CA THR A 279 5.26 -19.96 -18.58
C THR A 279 5.32 -18.45 -18.44
N GLY A 280 6.37 -17.95 -17.82
CA GLY A 280 6.60 -16.52 -17.75
C GLY A 280 8.04 -16.14 -17.49
N VAL A 281 8.29 -14.85 -17.66
CA VAL A 281 9.56 -14.20 -17.38
C VAL A 281 9.29 -12.91 -16.62
N ASN A 282 10.01 -12.70 -15.52
CA ASN A 282 10.03 -11.44 -14.80
C ASN A 282 11.46 -10.87 -14.89
N PHE A 283 11.54 -9.58 -15.18
CA PHE A 283 12.78 -8.81 -15.23
C PHE A 283 12.67 -7.66 -14.25
N PHE A 284 13.75 -7.41 -13.52
CA PHE A 284 13.87 -6.31 -12.61
C PHE A 284 15.30 -5.77 -12.63
N HIS A 285 15.43 -4.45 -12.71
CA HIS A 285 16.71 -3.76 -12.55
C HIS A 285 16.52 -2.48 -11.75
N SER A 286 17.34 -2.30 -10.72
CA SER A 286 17.33 -1.12 -9.88
C SER A 286 18.75 -0.62 -9.66
N ARG A 287 18.98 0.67 -9.93
CA ARG A 287 20.27 1.32 -9.74
C ARG A 287 20.14 2.81 -9.47
N ARG A 288 21.13 3.33 -8.75
CA ARG A 288 21.39 4.76 -8.69
C ARG A 288 22.21 5.17 -9.92
N VAL A 289 21.58 5.91 -10.85
CA VAL A 289 22.23 6.33 -12.10
C VAL A 289 23.15 7.55 -11.89
N LYS A 290 22.76 8.42 -10.95
CA LYS A 290 23.56 9.54 -10.45
C LYS A 290 23.34 9.63 -8.95
N GLU A 291 24.23 10.30 -8.21
CA GLU A 291 24.11 10.50 -6.75
C GLU A 291 22.70 10.86 -6.28
N ASN A 292 22.00 11.66 -7.07
CA ASN A 292 20.67 12.18 -6.78
C ASN A 292 19.56 11.66 -7.71
N LEU A 293 19.83 10.62 -8.52
CA LEU A 293 18.85 10.03 -9.44
C LEU A 293 18.84 8.51 -9.31
N ASP A 294 17.74 8.03 -8.76
CA ASP A 294 17.41 6.62 -8.64
C ASP A 294 16.51 6.20 -9.79
N LEU A 295 16.81 5.04 -10.37
CA LEU A 295 16.01 4.42 -11.42
C LEU A 295 15.79 2.95 -11.11
N THR A 296 14.53 2.55 -11.10
CA THR A 296 14.11 1.17 -11.12
C THR A 296 13.25 0.94 -12.36
N PHE A 297 13.44 -0.19 -13.03
CA PHE A 297 12.63 -0.62 -14.15
C PHE A 297 12.40 -2.13 -14.03
N GLY A 298 11.19 -2.57 -14.34
CA GLY A 298 10.83 -3.97 -14.36
C GLY A 298 9.86 -4.29 -15.50
N GLY A 299 9.64 -5.59 -15.68
CA GLY A 299 8.65 -6.08 -16.60
C GLY A 299 8.36 -7.55 -16.39
N ALA A 300 7.17 -7.95 -16.83
CA ALA A 300 6.71 -9.33 -16.76
C ALA A 300 6.07 -9.74 -18.08
N GLY A 301 6.40 -10.93 -18.56
CA GLY A 301 5.70 -11.59 -19.65
C GLY A 301 5.14 -12.91 -19.14
N PHE A 302 3.88 -13.21 -19.44
CA PHE A 302 3.23 -14.43 -18.99
C PHE A 302 2.31 -14.98 -20.08
N LYS A 303 2.35 -16.29 -20.22
CA LYS A 303 1.49 -17.06 -21.12
C LYS A 303 0.94 -18.24 -20.34
N ASP A 304 -0.37 -18.39 -20.40
CA ASP A 304 -1.09 -19.49 -19.80
C ASP A 304 -2.03 -20.10 -20.81
N LEU A 305 -1.88 -21.40 -21.04
CA LEU A 305 -2.84 -22.12 -21.86
C LEU A 305 -4.15 -22.35 -21.12
N GLY A 306 -4.23 -22.23 -19.80
CA GLY A 306 -5.45 -22.43 -19.03
C GLY A 306 -5.87 -23.91 -18.95
N TYR A 307 -6.58 -24.24 -17.87
CA TYR A 307 -7.13 -25.57 -17.61
C TYR A 307 -8.63 -25.67 -17.89
N ARG A 308 -9.32 -24.54 -18.11
CA ARG A 308 -10.72 -24.50 -18.54
C ARG A 308 -10.80 -24.50 -20.06
N GLN A 309 -11.79 -25.20 -20.63
CA GLN A 309 -11.87 -25.42 -22.07
C GLN A 309 -12.08 -24.12 -22.83
N GLY A 310 -11.22 -23.89 -23.82
CA GLY A 310 -11.25 -22.67 -24.63
C GLY A 310 -10.50 -21.50 -24.01
N GLU A 311 -10.33 -21.46 -22.68
CA GLU A 311 -9.62 -20.38 -22.00
C GLU A 311 -8.11 -20.40 -22.24
N TRP A 312 -7.52 -19.21 -22.25
CA TRP A 312 -6.08 -18.96 -22.29
C TRP A 312 -5.81 -17.49 -21.95
N GLU A 313 -4.59 -17.16 -21.57
CA GLU A 313 -4.14 -15.79 -21.33
C GLU A 313 -2.73 -15.55 -21.87
N GLU A 314 -2.52 -14.39 -22.49
CA GLU A 314 -1.20 -13.81 -22.73
C GLU A 314 -1.18 -12.37 -22.20
N ARG A 315 -0.22 -12.06 -21.33
CA ARG A 315 -0.07 -10.72 -20.75
C ARG A 315 1.38 -10.26 -20.71
N GLY A 316 1.56 -8.96 -20.89
CA GLY A 316 2.83 -8.26 -20.78
C GLY A 316 2.68 -7.01 -19.92
N ARG A 317 3.64 -6.77 -19.04
CA ARG A 317 3.69 -5.62 -18.14
C ARG A 317 5.07 -4.98 -18.15
N LEU A 318 5.12 -3.66 -18.03
CA LEU A 318 6.32 -2.87 -17.78
C LEU A 318 6.05 -1.89 -16.65
N ASN A 319 7.06 -1.66 -15.80
CA ASN A 319 6.97 -0.67 -14.73
C ASN A 319 8.29 0.10 -14.56
N THR A 320 8.19 1.35 -14.11
CA THR A 320 9.33 2.23 -13.85
C THR A 320 9.12 2.97 -12.54
N ASN A 321 10.17 3.13 -11.73
CA ASN A 321 10.15 4.01 -10.58
C ASN A 321 11.35 4.97 -10.69
N LEU A 322 11.07 6.27 -10.69
CA LEU A 322 12.07 7.33 -10.76
C LEU A 322 12.03 8.15 -9.48
N ARG A 323 13.18 8.38 -8.86
CA ARG A 323 13.30 9.31 -7.73
C ARG A 323 14.48 10.24 -7.91
N TYR A 324 14.20 11.53 -7.96
CA TYR A 324 15.18 12.61 -8.00
C TYR A 324 15.25 13.32 -6.64
N ARG A 325 16.44 13.38 -6.07
CA ARG A 325 16.73 14.16 -4.85
C ARG A 325 17.24 15.54 -5.24
N SER A 326 16.63 16.59 -4.72
CA SER A 326 17.02 17.95 -5.07
C SER A 326 18.39 18.29 -4.48
N LYS A 327 19.33 18.74 -5.32
CA LYS A 327 20.60 19.33 -4.86
C LYS A 327 20.44 20.78 -4.38
N LYS A 328 19.32 21.45 -4.73
CA LYS A 328 19.07 22.86 -4.40
C LYS A 328 18.25 23.04 -3.12
N ILE A 329 17.37 22.10 -2.83
CA ILE A 329 16.45 22.15 -1.69
C ILE A 329 16.68 20.88 -0.88
N ASP A 330 17.41 21.03 0.23
CA ASP A 330 17.68 19.93 1.15
C ASP A 330 16.37 19.31 1.68
N GLY A 331 16.33 17.98 1.78
CA GLY A 331 15.14 17.23 2.20
C GLY A 331 14.04 17.07 1.14
N LEU A 332 14.16 17.67 -0.05
CA LEU A 332 13.18 17.52 -1.14
C LEU A 332 13.52 16.34 -2.08
N ALA A 333 12.56 15.47 -2.33
CA ALA A 333 12.60 14.47 -3.39
C ALA A 333 11.32 14.53 -4.22
N ILE A 334 11.47 14.30 -5.53
CA ILE A 334 10.40 14.27 -6.51
C ILE A 334 10.55 12.97 -7.28
N GLY A 335 9.45 12.33 -7.63
CA GLY A 335 9.50 11.11 -8.41
C GLY A 335 8.29 10.88 -9.28
N LEU A 336 8.40 9.82 -10.08
CA LEU A 336 7.40 9.36 -11.01
C LEU A 336 7.46 7.85 -11.05
N ASN A 337 6.40 7.19 -10.60
CA ASN A 337 6.21 5.77 -10.82
C ASN A 337 5.24 5.58 -11.99
N SER A 338 5.48 4.57 -12.81
CA SER A 338 4.57 4.22 -13.90
C SER A 338 4.51 2.71 -14.04
N ASN A 339 3.35 2.21 -14.45
CA ASN A 339 3.14 0.80 -14.71
C ASN A 339 2.07 0.65 -15.80
N GLY A 340 2.33 -0.25 -16.74
CA GLY A 340 1.47 -0.50 -17.88
C GLY A 340 1.40 -1.99 -18.17
N GLN A 341 0.19 -2.52 -18.32
CA GLN A 341 -0.07 -3.91 -18.67
C GLN A 341 -1.04 -4.00 -19.83
N VAL A 342 -0.77 -4.93 -20.73
CA VAL A 342 -1.72 -5.41 -21.74
C VAL A 342 -1.92 -6.89 -21.52
N SER A 343 -3.17 -7.34 -21.48
CA SER A 343 -3.54 -8.76 -21.45
C SER A 343 -4.58 -9.04 -22.52
N LYS A 344 -4.52 -10.23 -23.10
CA LYS A 344 -5.54 -10.77 -24.00
C LYS A 344 -5.78 -12.24 -23.66
N GLY A 345 -6.97 -12.71 -23.89
CA GLY A 345 -7.33 -14.08 -23.58
C GLY A 345 -8.77 -14.37 -23.86
N THR A 346 -9.22 -15.50 -23.35
CA THR A 346 -10.62 -15.93 -23.40
C THR A 346 -11.06 -16.41 -22.02
N LEU A 347 -12.32 -16.17 -21.69
CA LEU A 347 -12.93 -16.62 -20.45
C LEU A 347 -14.40 -16.98 -20.67
N PHE A 348 -14.96 -17.84 -19.81
CA PHE A 348 -16.41 -18.03 -19.71
C PHE A 348 -16.91 -17.87 -18.28
N PHE A 349 -18.11 -17.30 -18.16
CA PHE A 349 -18.77 -17.10 -16.87
C PHE A 349 -19.67 -18.28 -16.48
N LEU A 350 -20.37 -18.87 -17.45
CA LEU A 350 -21.27 -20.02 -17.22
C LEU A 350 -20.66 -21.29 -17.78
N TRP A 351 -20.55 -22.30 -16.92
CA TRP A 351 -20.15 -23.64 -17.31
C TRP A 351 -21.33 -24.44 -17.90
N GLN A 352 -21.04 -25.55 -18.57
CA GLN A 352 -22.01 -26.35 -19.31
C GLN A 352 -23.12 -26.91 -18.44
N ASP A 353 -22.76 -27.57 -17.34
CA ASP A 353 -23.67 -28.13 -16.35
C ASP A 353 -22.90 -28.47 -15.06
N ALA A 354 -23.62 -28.91 -14.02
CA ALA A 354 -23.05 -29.15 -12.69
C ALA A 354 -21.90 -30.19 -12.65
N ASP A 355 -21.81 -31.06 -13.65
CA ASP A 355 -20.77 -32.08 -13.74
C ASP A 355 -19.60 -31.58 -14.63
N SER A 356 -19.91 -30.82 -15.69
CA SER A 356 -18.96 -30.27 -16.66
C SER A 356 -18.49 -28.83 -16.35
N VAL A 357 -17.96 -28.61 -15.14
CA VAL A 357 -17.56 -27.26 -14.65
C VAL A 357 -16.35 -26.63 -15.37
N LEU A 358 -15.59 -27.40 -16.15
CA LEU A 358 -14.44 -26.90 -16.92
C LEU A 358 -14.81 -26.57 -18.37
N ILE A 359 -16.04 -26.79 -18.79
CA ILE A 359 -16.50 -26.59 -20.16
C ILE A 359 -17.47 -25.40 -20.18
N PRO A 360 -17.33 -24.44 -21.10
CA PRO A 360 -18.30 -23.35 -21.25
C PRO A 360 -19.69 -23.86 -21.62
N GLN A 361 -20.74 -23.17 -21.16
CA GLN A 361 -22.10 -23.41 -21.62
C GLN A 361 -22.17 -23.22 -23.15
N GLY A 362 -22.71 -24.22 -23.86
CA GLY A 362 -22.71 -24.25 -25.33
C GLY A 362 -21.41 -24.77 -25.96
N GLY A 363 -20.45 -25.25 -25.16
CA GLY A 363 -19.16 -25.74 -25.65
C GLY A 363 -18.33 -24.62 -26.27
N THR A 364 -17.45 -24.93 -27.22
CA THR A 364 -16.59 -23.93 -27.88
C THR A 364 -17.16 -23.40 -29.20
N ASP A 365 -18.42 -23.70 -29.50
CA ASP A 365 -19.10 -23.18 -30.70
C ASP A 365 -19.48 -21.71 -30.48
N THR A 366 -18.91 -20.82 -31.31
CA THR A 366 -19.13 -19.38 -31.23
C THR A 366 -20.59 -18.95 -31.30
N ALA A 367 -21.49 -19.76 -31.88
CA ALA A 367 -22.91 -19.42 -32.01
C ALA A 367 -23.71 -19.68 -30.72
N THR A 368 -23.24 -20.54 -29.82
CA THR A 368 -24.00 -20.99 -28.65
C THR A 368 -23.23 -20.89 -27.33
N THR A 369 -21.94 -20.58 -27.40
CA THR A 369 -21.03 -20.55 -26.27
C THR A 369 -21.20 -19.31 -25.38
N THR A 370 -20.85 -19.47 -24.10
CA THR A 370 -20.62 -18.37 -23.14
C THR A 370 -19.14 -17.95 -23.06
N LEU A 371 -18.27 -18.56 -23.87
CA LEU A 371 -16.88 -18.15 -24.04
C LEU A 371 -16.80 -16.78 -24.73
N SER A 372 -16.00 -15.90 -24.15
CA SER A 372 -15.79 -14.53 -24.65
C SER A 372 -14.31 -14.23 -24.77
N ASP A 373 -13.96 -13.51 -25.84
CA ASP A 373 -12.63 -12.93 -26.00
C ASP A 373 -12.53 -11.67 -25.16
N TYR A 374 -11.37 -11.42 -24.57
CA TYR A 374 -11.09 -10.16 -23.91
C TYR A 374 -9.72 -9.59 -24.29
N GLN A 375 -9.64 -8.26 -24.26
CA GLN A 375 -8.41 -7.52 -24.24
C GLN A 375 -8.49 -6.46 -23.13
N THR A 376 -7.50 -6.44 -22.24
CA THR A 376 -7.41 -5.44 -21.19
C THR A 376 -6.14 -4.60 -21.32
N ILE A 377 -6.27 -3.31 -21.03
CA ILE A 377 -5.17 -2.37 -20.90
C ILE A 377 -5.29 -1.71 -19.53
N ARG A 378 -4.21 -1.75 -18.75
CA ARG A 378 -4.15 -1.14 -17.41
C ARG A 378 -2.92 -0.27 -17.34
N ILE A 379 -3.08 1.01 -17.01
CA ILE A 379 -1.97 1.96 -16.95
C ILE A 379 -2.12 2.82 -15.70
N ASN A 380 -1.09 2.93 -14.88
CA ASN A 380 -1.01 3.93 -13.84
C ASN A 380 0.23 4.81 -13.97
N VAL A 381 0.07 6.09 -13.67
CA VAL A 381 1.14 7.10 -13.65
C VAL A 381 1.02 7.90 -12.37
N ASP A 382 2.09 7.89 -11.59
CA ASP A 382 2.07 8.26 -10.19
C ASP A 382 3.18 9.27 -9.86
N PRO A 383 2.99 10.56 -10.17
CA PRO A 383 3.92 11.58 -9.74
C PRO A 383 3.80 11.80 -8.22
N TYR A 384 4.93 12.02 -7.57
CA TYR A 384 4.96 12.31 -6.14
C TYR A 384 6.08 13.26 -5.76
N LEU A 385 5.91 13.88 -4.59
CA LEU A 385 6.85 14.77 -3.97
C LEU A 385 6.87 14.51 -2.48
N THR A 386 8.05 14.44 -1.89
CA THR A 386 8.26 14.32 -0.45
C THR A 386 9.26 15.36 0.02
N TYR A 387 8.94 16.07 1.10
CA TYR A 387 9.81 17.05 1.71
C TYR A 387 9.96 16.77 3.21
N PHE A 388 11.20 16.54 3.64
CA PHE A 388 11.59 16.43 5.04
C PHE A 388 12.21 17.74 5.52
N SER A 389 11.61 18.35 6.53
CA SER A 389 12.15 19.52 7.21
C SER A 389 13.17 19.12 8.26
N LYS A 390 14.19 19.96 8.47
CA LYS A 390 15.16 19.85 9.58
C LYS A 390 14.52 19.83 10.98
N LYS A 391 13.25 20.23 11.11
CA LYS A 391 12.48 20.23 12.36
C LYS A 391 11.68 18.93 12.59
N GLY A 392 11.85 17.90 11.75
CA GLY A 392 11.13 16.62 11.87
C GLY A 392 9.71 16.63 11.29
N TYR A 393 9.41 17.57 10.39
CA TYR A 393 8.16 17.61 9.64
C TYR A 393 8.35 16.89 8.30
N LYS A 394 7.36 16.09 7.90
CA LYS A 394 7.33 15.47 6.58
C LYS A 394 6.05 15.86 5.86
N HIS A 395 6.21 16.40 4.66
CA HIS A 395 5.15 16.71 3.74
C HIS A 395 5.23 15.74 2.56
N SER A 396 4.13 15.11 2.19
CA SER A 396 4.03 14.24 1.02
C SER A 396 2.87 14.69 0.15
N LEU A 397 3.11 14.84 -1.15
CA LEU A 397 2.08 15.04 -2.15
C LEU A 397 2.20 13.88 -3.14
N ARG A 398 1.13 13.12 -3.29
CA ARG A 398 1.07 11.97 -4.20
C ARG A 398 -0.15 12.15 -5.10
N SER A 399 -0.03 11.77 -6.36
CA SER A 399 -1.20 11.60 -7.20
C SER A 399 -1.05 10.40 -8.12
N ARG A 400 -2.16 9.92 -8.64
CA ARG A 400 -2.24 8.80 -9.56
C ARG A 400 -3.28 9.10 -10.63
N TRP A 401 -2.92 8.91 -11.88
CA TRP A 401 -3.89 8.61 -12.93
C TRP A 401 -3.86 7.10 -13.16
N TYR A 402 -5.02 6.44 -13.07
CA TYR A 402 -5.18 5.02 -13.30
C TYR A 402 -6.24 4.78 -14.37
N ASN A 403 -5.85 4.18 -15.48
CA ASN A 403 -6.72 3.74 -16.55
C ASN A 403 -6.93 2.24 -16.48
N THR A 404 -8.19 1.80 -16.56
CA THR A 404 -8.56 0.42 -16.78
C THR A 404 -9.50 0.33 -17.97
N THR A 405 -9.02 -0.29 -19.04
CA THR A 405 -9.79 -0.56 -20.25
C THR A 405 -10.00 -2.06 -20.37
N ASN A 406 -11.25 -2.48 -20.51
CA ASN A 406 -11.64 -3.85 -20.85
C ASN A 406 -12.44 -3.79 -22.16
N ARG A 407 -12.04 -4.60 -23.14
CA ARG A 407 -12.74 -4.79 -24.42
C ARG A 407 -13.05 -6.27 -24.56
N ASN A 408 -14.18 -6.60 -25.17
CA ASN A 408 -14.61 -7.97 -25.42
C ASN A 408 -15.46 -8.05 -26.68
N ASN A 409 -15.84 -9.27 -27.05
CA ASN A 409 -16.73 -9.57 -28.17
C ASN A 409 -18.22 -9.66 -27.76
N THR A 410 -18.58 -9.26 -26.52
CA THR A 410 -19.93 -9.40 -25.95
C THR A 410 -20.67 -8.07 -25.78
N ASN A 411 -20.16 -6.97 -26.35
CA ASN A 411 -20.69 -5.60 -26.16
C ASN A 411 -20.77 -5.21 -24.67
N GLN A 412 -19.75 -5.59 -23.90
CA GLN A 412 -19.62 -5.25 -22.48
C GLN A 412 -18.30 -4.50 -22.23
N ALA A 413 -17.83 -3.72 -23.21
CA ALA A 413 -16.60 -2.97 -23.06
C ALA A 413 -16.75 -1.85 -22.01
N ALA A 414 -15.69 -1.60 -21.25
CA ALA A 414 -15.66 -0.57 -20.22
C ALA A 414 -14.27 0.08 -20.15
N THR A 415 -14.23 1.41 -20.10
CA THR A 415 -13.02 2.19 -19.85
C THR A 415 -13.25 3.11 -18.66
N ALA A 416 -12.43 2.97 -17.62
CA ALA A 416 -12.44 3.85 -16.46
C ALA A 416 -11.11 4.62 -16.37
N ASN A 417 -11.20 5.91 -16.06
CA ASN A 417 -10.07 6.75 -15.70
C ASN A 417 -10.29 7.29 -14.29
N THR A 418 -9.41 6.92 -13.36
CA THR A 418 -9.42 7.38 -11.98
C THR A 418 -8.24 8.30 -11.73
N TYR A 419 -8.50 9.47 -11.15
CA TYR A 419 -7.53 10.46 -10.73
C TYR A 419 -7.58 10.56 -9.21
N TYR A 420 -6.51 10.18 -8.55
CA TYR A 420 -6.36 10.26 -7.09
C TYR A 420 -5.29 11.28 -6.74
N ALA A 421 -5.50 12.04 -5.68
CA ALA A 421 -4.44 12.85 -5.08
C ALA A 421 -4.55 12.86 -3.55
N GLU A 422 -3.40 12.86 -2.90
CA GLU A 422 -3.27 12.98 -1.46
C GLU A 422 -2.18 13.98 -1.10
N TYR A 423 -2.53 14.94 -0.25
CA TYR A 423 -1.56 15.69 0.54
C TYR A 423 -1.56 15.15 1.98
N GLN A 424 -0.39 14.74 2.45
CA GLN A 424 -0.18 14.22 3.79
C GLN A 424 0.87 15.06 4.52
N PHE A 425 0.53 15.48 5.74
CA PHE A 425 1.44 16.05 6.70
C PHE A 425 1.66 15.07 7.85
N SER A 426 2.92 14.91 8.25
CA SER A 426 3.26 14.19 9.46
C SER A 426 4.29 14.96 10.28
N LYS A 427 4.12 14.90 11.60
CA LYS A 427 5.01 15.53 12.58
C LYS A 427 5.42 14.50 13.60
N ARG A 428 6.73 14.33 13.78
CA ARG A 428 7.33 13.59 14.89
C ARG A 428 7.84 14.58 15.95
N ASN A 429 7.44 14.40 17.20
CA ASN A 429 7.99 15.20 18.30
C ASN A 429 9.40 14.70 18.70
N LYS A 430 10.21 15.62 19.25
CA LYS A 430 11.63 15.41 19.66
C LYS A 430 11.88 14.31 20.70
N GLU A 431 10.85 13.70 21.27
CA GLU A 431 10.97 12.63 22.28
C GLU A 431 10.46 11.28 21.77
N LYS A 432 10.17 11.13 20.47
CA LYS A 432 9.57 9.93 19.84
C LYS A 432 8.21 9.48 20.45
N SER A 433 7.69 10.17 21.46
CA SER A 433 6.48 9.79 22.20
C SER A 433 5.17 10.23 21.55
N ASN A 434 5.19 11.10 20.54
CA ASN A 434 3.98 11.57 19.87
C ASN A 434 4.19 11.71 18.37
N HIS A 435 3.28 11.11 17.61
CA HIS A 435 3.16 11.28 16.17
C HIS A 435 1.79 11.84 15.83
N PHE A 436 1.79 12.80 14.91
CA PHE A 436 0.58 13.36 14.36
C PHE A 436 0.63 13.23 12.85
N THR A 437 -0.42 12.65 12.28
CA THR A 437 -0.62 12.52 10.84
C THR A 437 -1.93 13.19 10.47
N ALA A 438 -1.93 14.01 9.43
CA ALA A 438 -3.15 14.57 8.86
C ALA A 438 -3.04 14.64 7.34
N GLY A 439 -4.17 14.57 6.65
CA GLY A 439 -4.16 14.64 5.20
C GLY A 439 -5.50 14.97 4.57
N LEU A 440 -5.42 15.32 3.30
CA LEU A 440 -6.55 15.58 2.41
C LEU A 440 -6.44 14.63 1.22
N THR A 441 -7.54 13.96 0.88
CA THR A 441 -7.60 13.04 -0.27
C THR A 441 -8.72 13.44 -1.21
N THR A 442 -8.47 13.34 -2.51
CA THR A 442 -9.50 13.46 -3.53
C THR A 442 -9.40 12.32 -4.54
N MET A 443 -10.54 11.85 -5.02
CA MET A 443 -10.62 10.88 -6.10
C MET A 443 -11.73 11.29 -7.07
N TYR A 444 -11.40 11.38 -8.35
CA TYR A 444 -12.35 11.57 -9.43
C TYR A 444 -12.26 10.38 -10.38
N THR A 445 -13.39 9.79 -10.74
CA THR A 445 -13.44 8.71 -11.73
C THR A 445 -14.40 9.06 -12.83
N SER A 446 -14.01 8.78 -14.08
CA SER A 446 -14.86 8.83 -15.25
C SER A 446 -14.91 7.46 -15.92
N VAL A 447 -16.11 6.95 -16.15
CA VAL A 447 -16.37 5.63 -16.75
C VAL A 447 -17.17 5.82 -18.03
N VAL A 448 -16.69 5.21 -19.10
CA VAL A 448 -17.42 5.02 -20.36
C VAL A 448 -17.60 3.53 -20.55
N SER A 449 -18.83 3.06 -20.55
CA SER A 449 -19.12 1.62 -20.53
C SER A 449 -20.39 1.28 -21.29
N GLU A 450 -20.34 0.19 -22.05
CA GLU A 450 -21.52 -0.46 -22.64
C GLU A 450 -22.35 -1.19 -21.57
N LEU A 451 -21.69 -1.62 -20.49
CA LEU A 451 -22.27 -2.42 -19.42
C LEU A 451 -22.91 -1.58 -18.29
N TYR A 452 -22.35 -0.40 -18.03
CA TYR A 452 -22.77 0.46 -16.92
C TYR A 452 -23.34 1.80 -17.39
N GLY A 453 -23.16 2.19 -18.66
CA GLY A 453 -23.38 3.56 -19.10
C GLY A 453 -22.21 4.50 -18.78
N ASN A 454 -22.38 5.78 -19.12
CA ASN A 454 -21.37 6.81 -18.88
C ASN A 454 -21.63 7.50 -17.54
N HIS A 455 -20.69 7.38 -16.61
CA HIS A 455 -20.85 7.84 -15.24
C HIS A 455 -19.59 8.50 -14.72
N ASN A 456 -19.74 9.42 -13.79
CA ASN A 456 -18.61 10.04 -13.09
C ASN A 456 -18.82 9.97 -11.57
N SER A 457 -17.75 9.71 -10.81
CA SER A 457 -17.79 9.74 -9.35
C SER A 457 -16.75 10.70 -8.77
N ASN A 458 -17.07 11.32 -7.64
CA ASN A 458 -16.18 12.23 -6.91
C ASN A 458 -16.13 11.84 -5.44
N ASN A 459 -14.94 11.85 -4.87
CA ASN A 459 -14.69 11.68 -3.45
C ASN A 459 -13.75 12.78 -2.95
N LEU A 460 -14.06 13.35 -1.79
CA LEU A 460 -13.21 14.29 -1.09
C LEU A 460 -13.22 13.92 0.39
N ALA A 461 -12.05 13.91 1.03
CA ALA A 461 -11.98 13.63 2.45
C ALA A 461 -10.83 14.35 3.14
N ALA A 462 -11.02 14.55 4.44
CA ALA A 462 -10.00 15.00 5.36
C ALA A 462 -9.86 13.99 6.51
N TYR A 463 -8.63 13.73 6.94
CA TYR A 463 -8.38 12.82 8.05
C TYR A 463 -7.26 13.33 8.96
N ALA A 464 -7.30 12.90 10.21
CA ALA A 464 -6.23 13.12 11.18
C ALA A 464 -6.13 11.95 12.16
N GLN A 465 -4.91 11.65 12.60
CA GLN A 465 -4.61 10.64 13.61
C GLN A 465 -3.50 11.13 14.54
N VAL A 466 -3.65 10.81 15.82
CA VAL A 466 -2.62 10.99 16.85
C VAL A 466 -2.23 9.62 17.37
N ASP A 467 -0.93 9.36 17.43
CA ASP A 467 -0.34 8.20 18.07
C ASP A 467 0.57 8.69 19.20
N LYS A 468 0.35 8.19 20.42
CA LYS A 468 1.07 8.64 21.61
C LYS A 468 1.55 7.46 22.44
N LYS A 469 2.85 7.46 22.75
CA LYS A 469 3.52 6.53 23.66
C LYS A 469 3.59 7.14 25.06
N PHE A 470 3.15 6.39 26.05
CA PHE A 470 3.13 6.76 27.47
C PHE A 470 4.02 5.77 28.25
N PHE A 471 4.88 6.32 29.13
CA PHE A 471 5.73 5.55 30.04
C PHE A 471 6.55 4.44 29.36
N ASP A 472 6.92 4.66 28.10
CA ASP A 472 7.63 3.72 27.22
C ASP A 472 6.98 2.34 26.98
N LYS A 473 5.78 2.09 27.51
CA LYS A 473 5.09 0.79 27.43
C LYS A 473 3.71 0.83 26.80
N LEU A 474 3.01 1.97 26.88
CA LEU A 474 1.63 2.10 26.42
C LEU A 474 1.56 2.98 25.18
N ASN A 475 1.22 2.41 24.04
CA ASN A 475 0.89 3.14 22.82
C ASN A 475 -0.62 3.32 22.72
N ILE A 476 -1.09 4.53 22.44
CA ILE A 476 -2.50 4.84 22.18
C ILE A 476 -2.60 5.57 20.85
N SER A 477 -3.52 5.15 20.00
CA SER A 477 -3.85 5.80 18.73
C SER A 477 -5.31 6.22 18.71
N GLY A 478 -5.60 7.40 18.16
CA GLY A 478 -6.97 7.86 17.91
C GLY A 478 -7.04 8.65 16.61
N GLY A 479 -8.05 8.41 15.79
CA GLY A 479 -8.17 9.06 14.50
C GLY A 479 -9.62 9.30 14.06
N ILE A 480 -9.78 10.30 13.21
CA ILE A 480 -11.05 10.73 12.62
C ILE A 480 -10.87 11.02 11.14
N ARG A 481 -11.92 10.72 10.37
CA ARG A 481 -12.03 11.05 8.95
C ARG A 481 -13.42 11.57 8.63
N PHE A 482 -13.50 12.54 7.73
CA PHE A 482 -14.74 13.03 7.15
C PHE A 482 -14.75 12.75 5.65
N GLU A 483 -15.73 11.97 5.19
CA GLU A 483 -15.88 11.54 3.80
C GLU A 483 -17.02 12.27 3.10
N TYR A 484 -16.75 12.85 1.93
CA TYR A 484 -17.76 13.29 0.97
C TYR A 484 -17.66 12.41 -0.28
N PHE A 485 -18.79 11.94 -0.81
CA PHE A 485 -18.83 11.16 -2.05
C PHE A 485 -20.03 11.57 -2.91
N ARG A 486 -19.94 11.37 -4.23
CA ARG A 486 -21.04 11.60 -5.18
C ARG A 486 -20.86 10.75 -6.43
N ILE A 487 -21.94 10.24 -7.01
CA ILE A 487 -21.97 9.69 -8.37
C ILE A 487 -22.96 10.51 -9.20
N ASP A 488 -22.50 11.01 -10.35
CA ASP A 488 -23.22 11.91 -11.24
C ASP A 488 -23.82 13.13 -10.51
N THR A 489 -25.12 13.35 -10.68
CA THR A 489 -25.94 14.36 -10.01
C THR A 489 -26.59 13.83 -8.73
N ALA A 490 -26.53 12.53 -8.47
CA ALA A 490 -27.09 11.94 -7.27
C ALA A 490 -26.17 12.26 -6.07
N GLU A 491 -26.62 13.18 -5.22
CA GLU A 491 -26.00 13.36 -3.91
C GLU A 491 -26.06 12.04 -3.14
N THR A 492 -24.96 11.68 -2.50
CA THR A 492 -24.98 10.53 -1.59
C THR A 492 -25.89 10.78 -0.43
N SER A 493 -26.50 9.73 0.11
CA SER A 493 -27.19 9.73 1.40
C SER A 493 -26.25 9.99 2.60
N SER A 494 -24.96 10.26 2.39
CA SER A 494 -24.02 10.67 3.42
C SER A 494 -24.51 11.96 4.08
N SER A 495 -25.03 11.83 5.29
CA SER A 495 -25.46 13.00 6.03
C SER A 495 -25.14 12.87 7.50
N PHE A 496 -24.33 13.82 7.97
CA PHE A 496 -24.03 13.98 9.37
C PHE A 496 -24.76 15.21 9.90
N THR A 497 -25.58 15.01 10.92
CA THR A 497 -26.36 16.07 11.53
C THR A 497 -25.66 16.56 12.79
N ILE A 498 -25.33 17.85 12.83
CA ILE A 498 -24.92 18.56 14.05
C ILE A 498 -25.99 19.60 14.38
N GLY A 499 -26.68 19.42 15.51
CA GLY A 499 -27.81 20.26 15.89
C GLY A 499 -28.91 20.19 14.82
N GLU A 500 -29.24 21.33 14.21
CA GLU A 500 -30.21 21.43 13.11
C GLU A 500 -29.56 21.40 11.71
N SER A 501 -28.23 21.42 11.63
CA SER A 501 -27.50 21.47 10.34
C SER A 501 -27.15 20.07 9.85
N LYS A 502 -27.54 19.76 8.60
CA LYS A 502 -27.21 18.51 7.90
C LYS A 502 -26.04 18.75 6.96
N LEU A 503 -24.87 18.21 7.27
CA LEU A 503 -23.67 18.28 6.44
C LEU A 503 -23.58 17.04 5.54
N PRO A 504 -23.20 17.17 4.25
CA PRO A 504 -23.14 16.06 3.32
C PRO A 504 -21.87 15.19 3.49
N VAL A 505 -21.44 14.97 4.73
CA VAL A 505 -20.21 14.23 5.05
C VAL A 505 -20.50 13.07 5.99
N GLN A 506 -19.70 12.01 5.91
CA GLN A 506 -19.75 10.89 6.84
C GLN A 506 -18.51 10.89 7.74
N PRO A 507 -18.66 11.03 9.08
CA PRO A 507 -17.56 10.83 10.00
C PRO A 507 -17.26 9.33 10.17
N VAL A 508 -15.97 9.01 10.29
CA VAL A 508 -15.45 7.67 10.58
C VAL A 508 -14.41 7.78 11.68
N LEU A 509 -14.51 6.94 12.71
CA LEU A 509 -13.67 6.99 13.91
C LEU A 509 -12.86 5.70 14.10
N ARG A 510 -11.67 5.83 14.70
CA ARG A 510 -10.88 4.71 15.20
C ARG A 510 -10.20 5.04 16.52
N ALA A 511 -9.97 4.02 17.32
CA ALA A 511 -9.15 4.07 18.52
C ALA A 511 -8.39 2.75 18.66
N GLY A 512 -7.23 2.78 19.31
CA GLY A 512 -6.49 1.57 19.61
C GLY A 512 -5.44 1.81 20.67
N ALA A 513 -5.04 0.73 21.34
CA ALA A 513 -4.03 0.74 22.36
C ALA A 513 -3.18 -0.54 22.30
N THR A 514 -1.90 -0.42 22.63
CA THR A 514 -0.98 -1.54 22.79
C THR A 514 -0.14 -1.34 24.04
N TYR A 515 -0.07 -2.34 24.90
CA TYR A 515 0.67 -2.32 26.14
C TYR A 515 1.74 -3.42 26.16
N GLU A 516 2.98 -3.05 26.39
CA GLU A 516 4.09 -3.99 26.58
C GLU A 516 4.07 -4.57 28.00
N LEU A 517 3.62 -5.83 28.14
CA LEU A 517 3.59 -6.56 29.41
C LEU A 517 4.99 -7.04 29.81
N GLY A 518 5.83 -7.34 28.82
CA GLY A 518 7.20 -7.78 28.97
C GLY A 518 7.88 -7.88 27.61
N GLN A 519 9.15 -8.29 27.59
CA GLN A 519 9.91 -8.40 26.36
C GLN A 519 9.16 -9.27 25.33
N TYR A 520 8.89 -8.71 24.16
CA TYR A 520 8.16 -9.36 23.06
C TYR A 520 6.71 -9.80 23.38
N THR A 521 6.14 -9.36 24.51
CA THR A 521 4.78 -9.71 24.93
C THR A 521 3.94 -8.44 25.02
N PHE A 522 2.99 -8.31 24.09
CA PHE A 522 2.15 -7.13 23.94
C PHE A 522 0.68 -7.51 24.07
N LEU A 523 -0.08 -6.71 24.82
CA LEU A 523 -1.53 -6.76 24.83
C LEU A 523 -2.07 -5.63 23.94
N ARG A 524 -2.92 -5.96 22.97
CA ARG A 524 -3.48 -5.01 22.02
C ARG A 524 -5.00 -4.96 22.15
N ALA A 525 -5.55 -3.76 22.00
CA ALA A 525 -6.98 -3.53 21.80
C ALA A 525 -7.19 -2.52 20.67
N SER A 526 -8.16 -2.76 19.79
CA SER A 526 -8.46 -1.86 18.69
C SER A 526 -9.96 -1.78 18.41
N TYR A 527 -10.40 -0.62 17.95
CA TYR A 527 -11.75 -0.34 17.48
C TYR A 527 -11.67 0.55 16.25
N GLY A 528 -12.38 0.19 15.19
CA GLY A 528 -12.44 0.97 13.96
C GLY A 528 -13.83 0.91 13.34
N GLN A 529 -14.28 2.04 12.80
CA GLN A 529 -15.43 2.12 11.91
C GLN A 529 -14.95 2.01 10.46
N GLY A 530 -15.78 1.39 9.62
CA GLY A 530 -15.58 1.34 8.19
C GLY A 530 -16.77 1.91 7.45
N TYR A 531 -16.48 2.50 6.31
CA TYR A 531 -17.44 3.15 5.44
C TYR A 531 -17.06 2.89 3.99
N ARG A 532 -18.00 2.45 3.18
CA ARG A 532 -17.80 2.15 1.76
C ARG A 532 -18.98 2.67 0.97
N PHE A 533 -18.71 3.56 0.03
CA PHE A 533 -19.72 3.98 -0.92
C PHE A 533 -19.92 2.92 -2.03
N PRO A 534 -21.13 2.83 -2.60
CA PRO A 534 -21.37 1.95 -3.74
C PRO A 534 -20.58 2.40 -4.97
N THR A 535 -20.25 1.44 -5.80
CA THR A 535 -19.53 1.62 -7.06
C THR A 535 -20.47 1.98 -8.20
N ILE A 536 -19.91 2.43 -9.32
CA ILE A 536 -20.69 2.66 -10.54
C ILE A 536 -21.29 1.34 -11.02
N ALA A 537 -20.52 0.24 -11.00
CA ALA A 537 -21.02 -1.07 -11.37
C ALA A 537 -22.21 -1.52 -10.49
N GLU A 538 -22.13 -1.41 -9.16
CA GLU A 538 -23.23 -1.82 -8.26
C GLU A 538 -24.53 -1.05 -8.49
N LYS A 539 -24.45 0.23 -8.88
CA LYS A 539 -25.64 1.05 -9.14
C LYS A 539 -26.22 0.85 -10.53
N TYR A 540 -25.39 0.67 -11.55
CA TYR A 540 -25.79 0.87 -12.93
C TYR A 540 -25.56 -0.32 -13.86
N VAL A 541 -24.99 -1.44 -13.37
CA VAL A 541 -24.84 -2.64 -14.20
C VAL A 541 -26.18 -3.12 -14.74
N SER A 542 -26.23 -3.33 -16.06
CA SER A 542 -27.41 -3.81 -16.77
C SER A 542 -26.96 -4.74 -17.88
N THR A 543 -27.23 -6.04 -17.74
CA THR A 543 -26.82 -7.03 -18.74
C THR A 543 -27.61 -8.32 -18.67
N SER A 544 -27.50 -9.13 -19.71
CA SER A 544 -28.01 -10.49 -19.74
C SER A 544 -26.92 -11.44 -20.21
N VAL A 545 -26.77 -12.57 -19.50
CA VAL A 545 -25.88 -13.67 -19.87
C VAL A 545 -26.70 -14.94 -19.80
N SER A 546 -27.03 -15.52 -20.98
CA SER A 546 -27.91 -16.69 -21.07
C SER A 546 -29.26 -16.42 -20.37
N LEU A 547 -29.64 -17.24 -19.38
CA LEU A 547 -30.87 -17.07 -18.59
C LEU A 547 -30.76 -16.04 -17.45
N LEU A 548 -29.57 -15.51 -17.18
CA LEU A 548 -29.34 -14.55 -16.10
C LEU A 548 -29.55 -13.13 -16.60
N ASN A 549 -30.50 -12.41 -15.99
CA ASN A 549 -30.72 -10.98 -16.24
C ASN A 549 -30.29 -10.19 -15.00
N ILE A 550 -29.45 -9.17 -15.21
CA ILE A 550 -28.94 -8.27 -14.18
C ILE A 550 -29.53 -6.89 -14.45
N PHE A 551 -30.18 -6.31 -13.44
CA PHE A 551 -30.84 -5.01 -13.52
C PHE A 551 -30.13 -3.97 -12.65
N PRO A 552 -30.10 -2.70 -13.08
CA PRO A 552 -29.48 -1.64 -12.31
C PRO A 552 -30.30 -1.32 -11.05
N ASN A 553 -29.60 -0.92 -9.98
CA ASN A 553 -30.22 -0.42 -8.75
C ASN A 553 -29.59 0.91 -8.33
N PRO A 554 -30.06 2.05 -8.90
CA PRO A 554 -29.53 3.37 -8.57
C PRO A 554 -29.70 3.75 -7.09
N MET A 555 -30.62 3.09 -6.39
CA MET A 555 -30.96 3.35 -4.98
C MET A 555 -30.03 2.65 -3.99
N VAL A 556 -29.04 1.88 -4.43
CA VAL A 556 -28.04 1.27 -3.52
C VAL A 556 -27.38 2.36 -2.67
N GLU A 557 -27.39 2.16 -1.36
CA GLU A 557 -26.84 3.05 -0.36
C GLU A 557 -25.42 2.63 0.08
N PRO A 558 -24.66 3.53 0.73
CA PRO A 558 -23.36 3.18 1.33
C PRO A 558 -23.45 2.08 2.39
N GLU A 559 -22.39 1.27 2.45
CA GLU A 559 -22.19 0.27 3.49
C GLU A 559 -21.43 0.86 4.67
N THR A 560 -21.84 0.49 5.88
CA THR A 560 -21.15 0.87 7.12
C THR A 560 -20.89 -0.38 7.95
N GLY A 561 -19.82 -0.34 8.75
CA GLY A 561 -19.47 -1.44 9.64
C GLY A 561 -18.53 -0.99 10.74
N TRP A 562 -18.28 -1.87 11.71
CA TRP A 562 -17.26 -1.66 12.73
C TRP A 562 -16.58 -2.98 13.06
N SER A 563 -15.33 -2.89 13.53
CA SER A 563 -14.58 -4.03 14.04
C SER A 563 -13.91 -3.67 15.35
N ALA A 564 -13.90 -4.60 16.29
CA ALA A 564 -13.12 -4.51 17.52
C ALA A 564 -12.28 -5.77 17.70
N GLU A 565 -11.12 -5.62 18.32
CA GLU A 565 -10.21 -6.71 18.63
C GLU A 565 -9.56 -6.49 19.99
N ILE A 566 -9.34 -7.58 20.72
CA ILE A 566 -8.46 -7.65 21.88
C ILE A 566 -7.60 -8.92 21.72
N GLY A 567 -6.29 -8.82 21.95
CA GLY A 567 -5.37 -9.95 21.71
C GLY A 567 -3.98 -9.74 22.25
#